data_AF-A0A8S2YPP7-F1
#
_entry.id   AF-A0A8S2YPP7-F1
#
_cell.length_a   1.000
_cell.length_b   1.000
_cell.length_c   1.000
_cell.angle_alpha   90.00
_cell.angle_beta   90.00
_cell.angle_gamma   90.00
#
_symmetry.space_group_name_H-M   'P 1'
#
loop_
_entity.id
_entity.type
_entity.pdbx_description
1 polymer ?
#
loop_
_entity_poly.entity_id
_entity_poly.type
_entity_poly.pdbx_seq_one_letter_code
_entity_poly.pdbx_strand_id
1 'polypeptide(L)' 'AFLPSDQSLGALGMKREMQWLPLAEIAPSTDLDDYGPWTIYNSPEPSDIHQGELGDCWLLAALALITERPDMLQHILLTK' A
#
# COMPACT_ATOMS: atom_id res chain seq x y z
N ALA A 1 -4.57 0.47 -19.65
CA ALA A 1 -4.73 -0.44 -18.49
C ALA A 1 -3.40 -0.50 -17.77
N PHE A 2 -3.39 -0.63 -16.44
CA PHE A 2 -2.17 -0.79 -15.64
C PHE A 2 -2.01 -2.29 -15.34
N LEU A 3 -1.08 -2.95 -16.04
CA LEU A 3 -0.88 -4.40 -15.96
C LEU A 3 0.28 -4.73 -15.01
N PRO A 4 0.29 -5.90 -14.35
CA PRO A 4 1.42 -6.33 -13.51
C PRO A 4 2.62 -6.72 -14.37
N SER A 5 3.36 -5.73 -14.86
CA SER A 5 4.54 -5.90 -15.72
C SER A 5 5.52 -4.76 -15.53
N ASP A 6 6.75 -4.94 -16.01
CA ASP A 6 7.82 -3.95 -15.90
C ASP A 6 7.49 -2.61 -16.57
N GLN A 7 6.57 -2.59 -17.53
CA GLN A 7 6.08 -1.35 -18.14
C GLN A 7 5.37 -0.45 -17.11
N SER A 8 4.75 -1.04 -16.10
CA SER A 8 4.08 -0.33 -15.01
C SER A 8 5.03 0.15 -13.91
N LEU A 9 6.26 -0.37 -13.85
CA LEU A 9 7.30 0.09 -12.90
C LEU A 9 7.92 1.43 -13.34
N GLY A 10 7.79 1.78 -14.62
CA GLY A 10 8.33 3.01 -15.19
C GLY A 10 9.82 2.92 -15.53
N ALA A 11 10.38 4.04 -16.00
CA ALA A 11 11.76 4.10 -16.50
C ALA A 11 12.82 4.21 -15.39
N LEU A 12 12.40 4.31 -14.12
CA LEU A 12 13.31 4.31 -12.98
C LEU A 12 13.84 2.89 -12.83
N GLY A 13 15.01 2.64 -13.43
CA GLY A 13 15.67 1.34 -13.44
C GLY A 13 15.79 0.78 -12.02
N MET A 14 14.88 -0.12 -11.66
CA MET A 14 14.95 -0.83 -10.41
C MET A 14 16.16 -1.75 -10.47
N LYS A 15 17.01 -1.71 -9.43
CA LYS A 15 18.27 -2.47 -9.39
C LYS A 15 18.05 -3.98 -9.18
N ARG A 16 16.81 -4.41 -8.97
CA ARG A 16 16.43 -5.79 -8.66
C ARG A 16 15.30 -6.24 -9.56
N GLU A 17 15.29 -7.54 -9.83
CA GLU A 17 14.17 -8.23 -10.47
C GLU A 17 12.94 -8.16 -9.55
N MET A 18 11.78 -7.82 -10.11
CA MET A 18 10.54 -7.62 -9.36
C MET A 18 9.53 -8.71 -9.72
N GLN A 19 8.86 -9.24 -8.70
CA GLN A 19 7.77 -10.19 -8.86
C GLN A 19 6.46 -9.54 -8.44
N TRP A 20 5.47 -9.58 -9.33
CA TRP A 20 4.11 -9.11 -9.02
C TRP A 20 3.34 -10.22 -8.31
N LEU A 21 2.95 -9.99 -7.06
CA LEU A 21 2.20 -10.94 -6.24
C LEU A 21 0.89 -10.31 -5.73
N PRO A 22 -0.22 -11.08 -5.66
CA PRO A 22 -1.41 -10.64 -4.93
C PRO A 22 -1.16 -10.65 -3.41
N LEU A 23 -1.87 -9.80 -2.65
CA LEU A 23 -1.69 -9.65 -1.20
C LEU A 23 -1.74 -10.98 -0.44
N ALA A 24 -2.66 -11.87 -0.82
CA ALA A 24 -2.84 -13.19 -0.18
C ALA A 24 -1.62 -14.12 -0.32
N GLU A 25 -0.76 -13.90 -1.32
CA GLU A 25 0.48 -14.64 -1.50
C GLU A 25 1.67 -13.99 -0.78
N ILE A 26 1.57 -12.70 -0.45
CA ILE A 26 2.61 -11.95 0.29
C ILE A 26 2.55 -12.29 1.77
N ALA A 27 1.34 -12.30 2.34
CA ALA A 27 1.10 -12.55 3.76
C ALA A 27 -0.13 -13.47 3.90
N PRO A 28 0.10 -14.80 3.94
CA PRO A 28 -0.97 -15.78 4.05
C PRO A 28 -1.76 -15.55 5.34
N SER A 29 -3.09 -15.62 5.26
CA SER A 29 -3.99 -15.35 6.39
C SER A 29 -3.86 -16.32 7.57
N THR A 30 -3.04 -17.38 7.44
CA THR A 30 -2.84 -18.41 8.48
C THR A 30 -2.06 -17.92 9.70
N ASP A 31 -1.33 -16.81 9.60
CA ASP A 31 -0.62 -16.20 10.74
C ASP A 31 -1.44 -15.10 11.44
N LEU A 32 -2.69 -14.87 10.99
CA LEU A 32 -3.51 -13.70 11.33
C LEU A 32 -4.86 -14.05 11.98
N ASP A 33 -5.00 -15.23 12.60
CA ASP A 33 -6.26 -15.66 13.23
C ASP A 33 -6.84 -14.62 14.23
N ASP A 34 -6.00 -13.74 14.80
CA ASP A 34 -6.41 -12.63 15.68
C ASP A 34 -6.91 -11.36 14.95
N TYR A 35 -6.57 -11.14 13.67
CA TYR A 35 -6.79 -9.87 12.97
C TYR A 35 -7.91 -9.90 11.91
N GLY A 36 -8.51 -11.06 11.66
CA GLY A 36 -9.60 -11.21 10.68
C GLY A 36 -9.14 -11.14 9.22
N PRO A 37 -10.07 -11.05 8.25
CA PRO A 37 -9.73 -11.00 6.83
C PRO A 37 -8.99 -9.70 6.48
N TRP A 38 -8.11 -9.76 5.47
CA TRP A 38 -7.46 -8.57 4.91
C TRP A 38 -8.48 -7.50 4.53
N THR A 39 -8.25 -6.26 4.99
CA THR A 39 -9.04 -5.09 4.64
C THR A 39 -8.12 -3.93 4.28
N ILE A 40 -8.58 -3.06 3.38
CA ILE A 40 -7.89 -1.84 2.98
C ILE A 40 -8.07 -0.75 4.06
N TYR A 41 -9.12 -0.83 4.86
CA TYR A 41 -9.44 0.15 5.89
C TYR A 41 -9.69 -0.56 7.23
N ASN A 42 -8.72 -0.46 8.13
CA ASN A 42 -8.84 -0.88 9.53
C ASN A 42 -8.05 0.08 10.42
N SER A 43 -8.70 1.13 10.88
CA SER A 43 -8.10 2.19 11.71
C SER A 43 -6.73 2.67 11.21
N PRO A 44 -6.61 3.24 9.99
CA PRO A 44 -5.31 3.63 9.43
C PRO A 44 -4.58 4.66 10.30
N GLU A 45 -3.31 4.41 10.58
CA GLU A 45 -2.45 5.27 11.40
C GLU A 45 -1.25 5.78 10.58
N PRO A 46 -0.65 6.93 10.94
CA PRO A 46 0.58 7.40 10.30
C PRO A 46 1.72 6.37 10.34
N SER A 47 1.76 5.53 11.37
CA SER A 47 2.74 4.43 11.53
C SER A 47 2.59 3.31 10.51
N ASP A 48 1.47 3.20 9.81
CA ASP A 48 1.29 2.19 8.76
C ASP A 48 2.08 2.54 7.48
N ILE A 49 2.53 3.80 7.35
CA ILE A 49 3.18 4.30 6.14
C ILE A 49 4.70 4.22 6.27
N HIS A 50 5.29 3.25 5.58
CA HIS A 50 6.73 3.05 5.51
C HIS A 50 7.27 3.23 4.08
N GLN A 51 8.38 3.96 3.97
CA GLN A 51 9.01 4.22 2.67
C GLN A 51 9.82 3.03 2.15
N GLY A 52 9.57 2.69 0.87
CA GLY A 52 10.37 1.75 0.09
C GLY A 52 11.50 2.41 -0.71
N GLU A 53 11.91 1.78 -1.82
CA GLU A 53 13.11 2.21 -2.57
C GLU A 53 12.85 3.31 -3.64
N LEU A 54 11.60 3.78 -3.82
CA LEU A 54 11.19 4.60 -4.98
C LEU A 54 11.55 6.09 -4.90
N GLY A 55 11.94 6.60 -3.73
CA GLY A 55 12.32 8.03 -3.57
C GLY A 55 11.13 9.01 -3.58
N ASP A 56 9.93 8.51 -3.30
CA ASP A 56 8.65 9.21 -3.30
C ASP A 56 8.21 9.68 -1.90
N CYS A 57 9.17 9.97 -1.01
CA CYS A 57 8.92 10.35 0.38
C CYS A 57 7.91 11.49 0.55
N TRP A 58 7.85 12.42 -0.40
CA TRP A 58 6.92 13.54 -0.41
C TRP A 58 5.45 13.07 -0.48
N LEU A 59 5.18 11.99 -1.23
CA LEU A 59 3.85 11.41 -1.36
C LEU A 59 3.47 10.68 -0.06
N LEU A 60 4.40 9.91 0.49
CA LEU A 60 4.20 9.16 1.72
C LEU A 60 3.99 10.09 2.92
N ALA A 61 4.72 11.20 3.00
CA ALA A 61 4.50 12.22 4.01
C ALA A 61 3.09 12.83 3.92
N ALA A 62 2.57 13.05 2.70
CA ALA A 62 1.20 13.51 2.52
C ALA A 62 0.17 12.45 2.94
N LEU A 63 0.40 11.17 2.60
CA LEU A 63 -0.47 10.07 3.02
C LEU A 63 -0.52 9.91 4.54
N ALA A 64 0.62 10.00 5.23
CA ALA A 64 0.69 9.95 6.69
C ALA A 64 -0.06 11.11 7.37
N LEU A 65 -0.11 12.30 6.77
CA LEU A 65 -0.95 13.40 7.28
C LEU A 65 -2.44 13.16 7.04
N ILE A 66 -2.79 12.47 5.95
CA ILE A 66 -4.19 12.19 5.61
C ILE A 66 -4.78 11.13 6.56
N THR A 67 -3.99 10.18 7.08
CA THR A 67 -4.49 9.19 8.06
C THR A 67 -4.96 9.82 9.36
N GLU A 68 -4.41 10.98 9.76
CA GLU A 68 -4.90 11.77 10.90
C GLU A 68 -6.24 12.48 10.63
N ARG A 69 -6.78 12.38 9.40
CA ARG A 69 -8.03 13.01 8.96
C ARG A 69 -9.01 11.96 8.42
N PRO A 70 -9.69 11.19 9.29
CA PRO A 70 -10.62 10.12 8.88
C PRO A 70 -11.75 10.63 7.97
N ASP A 71 -12.18 11.87 8.17
CA ASP A 71 -13.19 12.55 7.37
C ASP A 71 -12.77 12.72 5.91
N MET A 72 -11.49 12.95 5.64
CA MET A 72 -10.93 13.05 4.30
C MET A 72 -10.59 11.66 3.74
N LEU A 73 -10.09 10.76 4.58
CA LEU A 73 -9.64 9.44 4.18
C LEU A 73 -10.78 8.61 3.57
N GLN A 74 -12.00 8.69 4.14
CA GLN A 74 -13.20 8.03 3.58
C GLN A 74 -13.60 8.53 2.18
N HIS A 75 -13.18 9.73 1.78
CA HIS A 75 -13.44 10.26 0.44
C HIS A 75 -12.36 9.84 -0.58
N ILE A 76 -11.19 9.40 -0.09
CA ILE A 76 -10.06 8.97 -0.92
C ILE A 76 -10.08 7.45 -1.09
N LEU A 77 -10.23 6.71 0.01
CA LEU A 77 -10.33 5.26 0.03
C LEU A 77 -11.79 4.83 -0.07
N LEU A 78 -12.25 4.61 -1.30
CA LEU A 78 -13.61 4.11 -1.57
C LEU A 78 -13.68 2.60 -1.32
N THR A 79 -13.64 2.20 -0.05
CA THR A 79 -13.85 0.83 0.39
C THR A 79 -15.34 0.64 0.69
N LYS A 80 -16.07 -0.07 -0.18
CA LYS A 80 -17.49 -0.41 0.04
C LYS A 80 -17.66 -1.44 1.16
#